data_AF-A0A1J0GD00-F1
#
_entry.id   AF-A0A1J0GD00-F1
#
_cell.length_a   1.000
_cell.length_b   1.000
_cell.length_c   1.000
_cell.angle_alpha   90.00
_cell.angle_beta   90.00
_cell.angle_gamma   90.00
#
_symmetry.space_group_name_H-M   'P 1'
#
loop_
_entity.id
_entity.type
_entity.pdbx_description
1 polymer ?
#
loop_
_entity_poly.entity_id
_entity_poly.type
_entity_poly.pdbx_seq_one_letter_code
_entity_poly.pdbx_strand_id
1 'polypeptide(L)'
;MAKNVLFGEEARRAMQRGVDKLANTVKITLGPKGRNVILDKKFGSPLITNDGVTIAREIELEDPFENMGAQLVKEVATKTNDVAGDGTTTATLLAQAIIREGLKNVTAGANPMMIRTGIKMAVDKAVEEIKKASKPVSGKEDIARVASISASDEVTGALIADAMEKVGNEGVITVEESKSMGTELDVVEGMQFDRGYLSAYMVTDTEKMEANLEEPYILITDKKITNIQDILPILEQIVQQGKKLLIVAEDIEGEALSTLVVNKLRGTFTCVGVKAPGFGDRRKEMLQDIATLTGGEVISEELGKELKDVTVEMLGKAESVKISKENTTIVNGKGDKTAIHDRVSQIKKQIEDTTSDFDKEKLQERLAKLAGGVAVIKVGAATETELKEKKLRIEDALAATKAAVEEGIVPGGGTVYINAITEIAKLTSDVSDIQVGINIIKRALEEPLRQIVTNAGAEASVVIEKVRESAGEIGYDALHDKLVNMNKAGIVDPTKVVRSALQNAASVSATFLTTEVAVADIPEKNPAPMGAPGMGMDGMY
;
A
#
# COMPACT_ATOMS: atom_id res chain seq x y z
N MET A 1 -3.53 -32.68 12.43
CA MET A 1 -4.65 -32.94 11.50
C MET A 1 -4.16 -33.83 10.36
N ALA A 2 -5.00 -34.73 9.86
CA ALA A 2 -4.69 -35.53 8.68
C ALA A 2 -4.71 -34.63 7.41
N LYS A 3 -3.93 -35.00 6.39
CA LYS A 3 -3.77 -34.22 5.16
C LYS A 3 -4.42 -34.90 3.96
N ASN A 4 -5.04 -34.11 3.09
CA ASN A 4 -5.45 -34.52 1.75
C ASN A 4 -4.35 -34.13 0.75
N VAL A 5 -4.06 -35.00 -0.22
CA VAL A 5 -2.96 -34.80 -1.18
C VAL A 5 -3.49 -35.03 -2.59
N LEU A 6 -3.39 -33.99 -3.42
CA LEU A 6 -3.68 -34.07 -4.85
C LEU A 6 -2.39 -33.99 -5.66
N PHE A 7 -2.35 -34.73 -6.77
CA PHE A 7 -1.18 -34.81 -7.65
C PHE A 7 -1.51 -34.32 -9.06
N GLY A 8 -0.49 -33.84 -9.76
CA GLY A 8 -0.49 -33.52 -11.17
C GLY A 8 -1.63 -32.60 -11.62
N GLU A 9 -2.33 -33.04 -12.67
CA GLU A 9 -3.40 -32.27 -13.30
C GLU A 9 -4.59 -31.99 -12.35
N GLU A 10 -4.93 -32.92 -11.47
CA GLU A 10 -6.04 -32.76 -10.54
C GLU A 10 -5.79 -31.60 -9.57
N ALA A 11 -4.58 -31.55 -9.00
CA ALA A 11 -4.14 -30.44 -8.14
C ALA A 11 -4.15 -29.10 -8.90
N ARG A 12 -3.57 -29.07 -10.10
CA ARG A 12 -3.50 -27.86 -10.93
C ARG A 12 -4.87 -27.34 -11.33
N ARG A 13 -5.79 -28.21 -11.75
CA ARG A 13 -7.17 -27.83 -12.10
C ARG A 13 -7.95 -27.33 -10.90
N ALA A 14 -7.78 -27.95 -9.72
CA ALA A 14 -8.43 -27.49 -8.50
C ALA A 14 -7.97 -26.07 -8.14
N MET A 15 -6.66 -25.85 -8.05
CA MET A 15 -6.13 -24.52 -7.79
C MET A 15 -6.51 -23.50 -8.87
N GLN A 16 -6.56 -23.88 -10.15
CA GLN A 16 -6.98 -22.99 -11.24
C GLN A 16 -8.41 -22.48 -11.06
N ARG A 17 -9.35 -23.31 -10.58
CA ARG A 17 -10.72 -22.85 -10.30
C ARG A 17 -10.73 -21.74 -9.24
N GLY A 18 -9.87 -21.84 -8.24
CA GLY A 18 -9.68 -20.80 -7.24
C GLY A 18 -9.11 -19.50 -7.79
N VAL A 19 -8.05 -19.62 -8.60
CA VAL A 19 -7.47 -18.50 -9.37
C VAL A 19 -8.56 -17.79 -10.18
N ASP A 20 -9.38 -18.55 -10.91
CA ASP A 20 -10.43 -18.02 -11.76
C ASP A 20 -11.55 -17.34 -10.95
N LYS A 21 -11.99 -17.91 -9.82
CA LYS A 21 -13.00 -17.28 -8.96
C LYS A 21 -12.53 -15.92 -8.44
N LEU A 22 -11.29 -15.83 -7.96
CA LEU A 22 -10.73 -14.57 -7.48
C LEU A 22 -10.58 -13.57 -8.64
N ALA A 23 -9.91 -13.97 -9.72
CA ALA A 23 -9.64 -13.07 -10.83
C ALA A 23 -10.89 -12.61 -11.56
N ASN A 24 -11.89 -13.48 -11.73
CA ASN A 24 -13.17 -13.09 -12.35
C ASN A 24 -13.95 -12.09 -11.50
N THR A 25 -13.82 -12.15 -10.17
CA THR A 25 -14.46 -11.18 -9.26
C THR A 25 -13.75 -9.84 -9.30
N VAL A 26 -12.41 -9.84 -9.34
CA VAL A 26 -11.61 -8.61 -9.34
C VAL A 26 -11.66 -7.90 -10.70
N LYS A 27 -11.53 -8.62 -11.82
CA LYS A 27 -11.35 -8.01 -13.16
C LYS A 27 -12.54 -7.21 -13.71
N ILE A 28 -13.73 -7.38 -13.12
CA ILE A 28 -14.91 -6.58 -13.50
C ILE A 28 -14.78 -5.10 -13.12
N THR A 29 -13.84 -4.78 -12.23
CA THR A 29 -13.52 -3.41 -11.79
C THR A 29 -12.57 -2.69 -12.74
N LEU A 30 -11.93 -3.39 -13.69
CA LEU A 30 -10.84 -2.84 -14.48
C LEU A 30 -11.31 -1.80 -15.52
N GLY A 31 -10.65 -0.64 -15.53
CA GLY A 31 -10.85 0.42 -16.52
C GLY A 31 -11.95 1.43 -16.15
N PRO A 32 -12.12 2.50 -16.95
CA PRO A 32 -13.02 3.62 -16.63
C PRO A 32 -14.52 3.25 -16.66
N LYS A 33 -14.86 2.10 -17.26
CA LYS A 33 -16.22 1.51 -17.25
C LYS A 33 -16.29 0.23 -16.41
N GLY A 34 -15.32 0.06 -15.49
CA GLY A 34 -15.36 -0.97 -14.46
C GLY A 34 -16.60 -0.81 -13.58
N ARG A 35 -17.05 -1.93 -13.01
CA ARG A 35 -18.19 -1.97 -12.08
C ARG A 35 -17.69 -2.18 -10.65
N ASN A 36 -18.53 -1.86 -9.68
CA ASN A 36 -18.21 -2.10 -8.27
C ASN A 36 -18.54 -3.54 -7.87
N VAL A 37 -17.81 -4.05 -6.89
CA VAL A 37 -18.13 -5.26 -6.15
C VAL A 37 -18.72 -4.87 -4.80
N ILE A 38 -19.71 -5.65 -4.35
CA ILE A 38 -20.31 -5.51 -3.02
C ILE A 38 -19.74 -6.61 -2.14
N LEU A 39 -19.15 -6.20 -1.02
CA LEU A 39 -18.52 -7.08 -0.03
C LEU A 39 -19.37 -7.05 1.25
N ASP A 40 -19.87 -8.22 1.65
CA ASP A 40 -20.64 -8.35 2.88
C ASP A 40 -19.74 -8.10 4.11
N LYS A 41 -20.31 -7.51 5.16
CA LYS A 41 -19.62 -7.26 6.43
C LYS A 41 -20.49 -7.82 7.54
N LYS A 42 -19.86 -8.53 8.50
CA LYS A 42 -20.55 -9.17 9.64
C LYS A 42 -21.40 -8.18 10.46
N PHE A 43 -21.03 -6.91 10.46
CA PHE A 43 -21.74 -5.81 11.11
C PHE A 43 -21.69 -4.56 10.23
N GLY A 44 -22.76 -3.75 10.27
CA GLY A 44 -22.85 -2.51 9.50
C GLY A 44 -23.35 -2.72 8.06
N SER A 45 -23.13 -1.71 7.21
CA SER A 45 -23.47 -1.77 5.79
C SER A 45 -22.40 -2.52 4.98
N PRO A 46 -22.77 -3.21 3.89
CA PRO A 46 -21.81 -3.76 2.93
C PRO A 46 -20.85 -2.69 2.41
N LEU A 47 -19.62 -3.10 2.10
CA LEU A 47 -18.65 -2.23 1.44
C LEU A 47 -18.86 -2.33 -0.08
N ILE A 48 -19.04 -1.19 -0.73
CA ILE A 48 -19.07 -1.09 -2.19
C ILE A 48 -17.71 -0.53 -2.63
N THR A 49 -16.99 -1.27 -3.46
CA THR A 49 -15.64 -0.87 -3.89
C THR A 49 -15.31 -1.35 -5.30
N ASN A 50 -14.41 -0.65 -5.96
CA ASN A 50 -13.75 -1.07 -7.20
C ASN A 50 -12.26 -1.37 -6.98
N ASP A 51 -11.75 -1.30 -5.74
CA ASP A 51 -10.35 -1.62 -5.44
C ASP A 51 -10.11 -3.14 -5.47
N GLY A 52 -9.20 -3.55 -6.37
CA GLY A 52 -8.83 -4.94 -6.58
C GLY A 52 -8.21 -5.62 -5.36
N VAL A 53 -7.41 -4.93 -4.54
CA VAL A 53 -6.78 -5.57 -3.37
C VAL A 53 -7.77 -5.77 -2.23
N THR A 54 -8.66 -4.80 -2.00
CA THR A 54 -9.76 -4.94 -1.03
C THR A 54 -10.66 -6.12 -1.40
N ILE A 55 -11.05 -6.24 -2.68
CA ILE A 55 -11.86 -7.37 -3.16
C ILE A 55 -11.10 -8.69 -3.00
N ALA A 56 -9.83 -8.74 -3.42
CA ALA A 56 -9.03 -9.97 -3.33
C ALA A 56 -8.86 -10.45 -1.88
N ARG A 57 -8.77 -9.53 -0.90
CA ARG A 57 -8.60 -9.83 0.52
C ARG A 57 -9.80 -10.55 1.15
N GLU A 58 -11.01 -10.21 0.71
CA GLU A 58 -12.25 -10.83 1.20
C GLU A 58 -12.54 -12.21 0.57
N ILE A 59 -11.76 -12.64 -0.43
CA ILE A 59 -12.01 -13.92 -1.09
C ILE A 59 -11.31 -15.06 -0.35
N GLU A 60 -12.14 -15.88 0.30
CA GLU A 60 -11.77 -17.15 0.91
C GLU A 60 -12.73 -18.24 0.41
N LEU A 61 -12.17 -19.36 -0.03
CA LEU A 61 -12.94 -20.44 -0.63
C LEU A 61 -13.02 -21.66 0.30
N GLU A 62 -14.17 -22.32 0.30
CA GLU A 62 -14.43 -23.49 1.14
C GLU A 62 -13.56 -24.69 0.77
N ASP A 63 -13.40 -24.97 -0.53
CA ASP A 63 -12.49 -26.03 -0.98
C ASP A 63 -11.05 -25.59 -0.75
N PRO A 64 -10.24 -26.37 -0.01
CA PRO A 64 -8.91 -25.93 0.38
C PRO A 64 -7.93 -25.84 -0.80
N PHE A 65 -8.11 -26.63 -1.85
CA PHE A 65 -7.25 -26.58 -3.04
C PHE A 65 -7.60 -25.40 -3.94
N GLU A 66 -8.88 -25.12 -4.12
CA GLU A 66 -9.33 -23.87 -4.75
C GLU A 66 -8.84 -22.67 -3.94
N ASN A 67 -8.99 -22.71 -2.60
CA ASN A 67 -8.53 -21.63 -1.74
C ASN A 67 -7.02 -21.41 -1.89
N MET A 68 -6.19 -22.45 -1.91
CA MET A 68 -4.75 -22.34 -2.18
C MET A 68 -4.45 -21.55 -3.46
N GLY A 69 -5.17 -21.86 -4.56
CA GLY A 69 -5.04 -21.12 -5.81
C GLY A 69 -5.44 -19.64 -5.69
N ALA A 70 -6.54 -19.36 -4.99
CA ALA A 70 -6.99 -17.99 -4.72
C ALA A 70 -5.96 -17.23 -3.86
N GLN A 71 -5.42 -17.83 -2.79
CA GLN A 71 -4.44 -17.20 -1.90
C GLN A 71 -3.16 -16.78 -2.66
N LEU A 72 -2.69 -17.60 -3.61
CA LEU A 72 -1.53 -17.26 -4.44
C LEU A 72 -1.77 -16.00 -5.30
N VAL A 73 -2.97 -15.85 -5.88
CA VAL A 73 -3.30 -14.65 -6.68
C VAL A 73 -3.59 -13.43 -5.79
N LYS A 74 -4.13 -13.64 -4.58
CA LYS A 74 -4.25 -12.59 -3.57
C LYS A 74 -2.87 -12.02 -3.20
N GLU A 75 -1.85 -12.87 -3.13
CA GLU A 75 -0.47 -12.43 -2.90
C GLU A 75 0.03 -11.52 -4.03
N VAL A 76 -0.30 -11.82 -5.30
CA VAL A 76 0.02 -10.95 -6.45
C VAL A 76 -0.58 -9.55 -6.27
N ALA A 77 -1.86 -9.48 -5.91
CA ALA A 77 -2.55 -8.21 -5.69
C ALA A 77 -1.92 -7.43 -4.53
N THR A 78 -1.72 -8.10 -3.40
CA THR A 78 -1.15 -7.49 -2.18
C THR A 78 0.26 -6.96 -2.44
N LYS A 79 1.13 -7.76 -3.09
CA LYS A 79 2.51 -7.34 -3.34
C LYS A 79 2.62 -6.20 -4.34
N THR A 80 1.70 -6.15 -5.30
CA THR A 80 1.62 -5.03 -6.26
C THR A 80 1.19 -3.76 -5.54
N ASN A 81 0.21 -3.86 -4.64
CA ASN A 81 -0.21 -2.75 -3.79
C ASN A 81 0.93 -2.23 -2.91
N ASP A 82 1.68 -3.13 -2.26
CA ASP A 82 2.79 -2.75 -1.38
C ASP A 82 3.91 -1.97 -2.11
N VAL A 83 4.13 -2.28 -3.39
CA VAL A 83 5.25 -1.70 -4.17
C VAL A 83 4.83 -0.41 -4.89
N ALA A 84 3.61 -0.38 -5.43
CA ALA A 84 3.19 0.68 -6.34
C ALA A 84 1.87 1.37 -5.92
N GLY A 85 1.11 0.77 -5.01
CA GLY A 85 -0.17 1.27 -4.50
C GLY A 85 -1.31 1.37 -5.52
N ASP A 86 -1.13 0.80 -6.71
CA ASP A 86 -2.12 0.70 -7.78
C ASP A 86 -1.78 -0.50 -8.69
N GLY A 87 -2.65 -0.86 -9.62
CA GLY A 87 -2.46 -1.91 -10.61
C GLY A 87 -2.77 -3.32 -10.10
N THR A 88 -3.41 -3.43 -8.94
CA THR A 88 -3.75 -4.70 -8.27
C THR A 88 -4.64 -5.57 -9.17
N THR A 89 -5.70 -4.99 -9.73
CA THR A 89 -6.59 -5.64 -10.70
C THR A 89 -5.87 -6.09 -11.97
N THR A 90 -4.97 -5.26 -12.50
CA THR A 90 -4.15 -5.59 -13.68
C THR A 90 -3.24 -6.78 -13.39
N ALA A 91 -2.58 -6.80 -12.22
CA ALA A 91 -1.69 -7.88 -11.82
C ALA A 91 -2.45 -9.21 -11.65
N THR A 92 -3.63 -9.19 -11.02
CA THR A 92 -4.51 -10.35 -10.87
C THR A 92 -4.95 -10.91 -12.23
N LEU A 93 -5.35 -10.04 -13.16
CA LEU A 93 -5.76 -10.45 -14.50
C LEU A 93 -4.60 -11.06 -15.29
N LEU A 94 -3.41 -10.45 -15.23
CA LEU A 94 -2.21 -10.99 -15.86
C LEU A 94 -1.86 -12.37 -15.28
N ALA A 95 -1.97 -12.55 -13.96
CA ALA A 95 -1.72 -13.83 -13.32
C ALA A 95 -2.71 -14.91 -13.80
N GLN A 96 -4.01 -14.57 -13.88
CA GLN A 96 -5.03 -15.47 -14.45
C GLN A 96 -4.67 -15.89 -15.87
N ALA A 97 -4.28 -14.94 -16.71
CA ALA A 97 -3.94 -15.20 -18.11
C ALA A 97 -2.71 -16.11 -18.27
N ILE A 98 -1.63 -15.83 -17.53
CA ILE A 98 -0.37 -16.59 -17.58
C ILE A 98 -0.61 -18.01 -17.06
N ILE A 99 -1.33 -18.16 -15.94
CA ILE A 99 -1.66 -19.48 -15.37
C ILE A 99 -2.52 -20.28 -16.36
N ARG A 100 -3.58 -19.67 -16.91
CA ARG A 100 -4.48 -20.35 -17.86
C ARG A 100 -3.76 -20.84 -19.11
N GLU A 101 -2.95 -19.98 -19.75
CA GLU A 101 -2.22 -20.38 -20.96
C GLU A 101 -1.05 -21.33 -20.64
N GLY A 102 -0.38 -21.15 -19.50
CA GLY A 102 0.67 -22.06 -19.05
C GLY A 102 0.15 -23.47 -18.77
N LEU A 103 -0.97 -23.60 -18.06
CA LEU A 103 -1.56 -24.89 -17.73
C LEU A 103 -1.98 -25.67 -18.96
N LYS A 104 -2.55 -25.00 -19.99
CA LYS A 104 -2.87 -25.66 -21.27
C LYS A 104 -1.64 -26.34 -21.87
N ASN A 105 -0.48 -25.69 -21.83
CA ASN A 105 0.76 -26.22 -22.38
C ASN A 105 1.39 -27.30 -21.50
N VAL A 106 1.34 -27.15 -20.17
CA VAL A 106 1.78 -28.19 -19.22
C VAL A 106 0.94 -29.46 -19.38
N THR A 107 -0.38 -29.33 -19.52
CA THR A 107 -1.26 -30.48 -19.82
C THR A 107 -0.96 -31.10 -21.19
N ALA A 108 -0.48 -30.32 -22.16
CA ALA A 108 -0.02 -30.82 -23.45
C ALA A 108 1.38 -31.48 -23.39
N GLY A 109 2.03 -31.55 -22.23
CA GLY A 109 3.30 -32.24 -22.01
C GLY A 109 4.55 -31.35 -22.06
N ALA A 110 4.40 -30.03 -22.18
CA ALA A 110 5.53 -29.11 -22.15
C ALA A 110 6.16 -29.04 -20.73
N ASN A 111 7.49 -28.94 -20.67
CA ASN A 111 8.22 -28.90 -19.40
C ASN A 111 7.98 -27.57 -18.64
N PRO A 112 7.37 -27.60 -17.45
CA PRO A 112 7.07 -26.37 -16.68
C PRO A 112 8.31 -25.54 -16.32
N MET A 113 9.46 -26.18 -16.13
CA MET A 113 10.72 -25.48 -15.80
C MET A 113 11.26 -24.68 -16.98
N MET A 114 11.10 -25.20 -18.19
CA MET A 114 11.48 -24.51 -19.42
C MET A 114 10.49 -23.39 -19.75
N ILE A 115 9.19 -23.63 -19.56
CA ILE A 115 8.16 -22.57 -19.64
C ILE A 115 8.48 -21.42 -18.70
N ARG A 116 8.81 -21.71 -17.44
CA ARG A 116 9.22 -20.70 -16.45
C ARG A 116 10.40 -19.85 -16.94
N THR A 117 11.37 -20.47 -17.61
CA THR A 117 12.53 -19.77 -18.17
C THR A 117 12.10 -18.83 -19.30
N GLY A 118 11.26 -19.30 -20.22
CA GLY A 118 10.70 -18.48 -21.29
C GLY A 118 9.85 -17.31 -20.79
N ILE A 119 9.02 -17.54 -19.75
CA ILE A 119 8.24 -16.49 -19.08
C ILE A 119 9.18 -15.40 -18.56
N LYS A 120 10.23 -15.77 -17.82
CA LYS A 120 11.19 -14.82 -17.26
C LYS A 120 11.86 -13.99 -18.36
N MET A 121 12.36 -14.63 -19.42
CA MET A 121 12.99 -13.95 -20.55
C MET A 121 12.06 -12.93 -21.21
N ALA A 122 10.80 -13.29 -21.44
CA ALA A 122 9.83 -12.40 -22.06
C ALA A 122 9.43 -11.23 -21.14
N VAL A 123 9.31 -11.47 -19.82
CA VAL A 123 9.00 -10.43 -18.83
C VAL A 123 10.16 -9.45 -18.70
N ASP A 124 11.40 -9.92 -18.62
CA ASP A 124 12.57 -9.05 -18.54
C ASP A 124 12.64 -8.12 -19.77
N LYS A 125 12.36 -8.66 -20.96
CA LYS A 125 12.27 -7.85 -22.18
C LYS A 125 11.09 -6.88 -22.17
N ALA A 126 9.92 -7.31 -21.72
CA ALA A 126 8.74 -6.44 -21.60
C ALA A 126 9.03 -5.24 -20.68
N VAL A 127 9.67 -5.48 -19.54
CA VAL A 127 10.04 -4.43 -18.57
C VAL A 127 11.07 -3.46 -19.16
N GLU A 128 12.04 -3.96 -19.92
CA GLU A 128 13.00 -3.11 -20.65
C GLU A 128 12.27 -2.15 -21.60
N GLU A 129 11.30 -2.65 -22.38
CA GLU A 129 10.56 -1.83 -23.33
C GLU A 129 9.57 -0.87 -22.66
N ILE A 130 8.92 -1.28 -21.57
CA ILE A 130 8.09 -0.39 -20.74
C ILE A 130 8.92 0.77 -20.21
N LYS A 131 10.14 0.51 -19.70
CA LYS A 131 11.04 1.56 -19.21
C LYS A 131 11.51 2.50 -20.32
N LYS A 132 11.78 1.99 -21.52
CA LYS A 132 12.14 2.83 -22.69
C LYS A 132 11.01 3.75 -23.13
N ALA A 133 9.76 3.30 -22.98
CA ALA A 133 8.58 4.10 -23.29
C ALA A 133 8.24 5.13 -22.21
N SER A 134 8.87 5.03 -21.02
CA SER A 134 8.60 5.92 -19.88
C SER A 134 9.04 7.36 -20.16
N LYS A 135 8.20 8.30 -19.75
CA LYS A 135 8.50 9.74 -19.76
C LYS A 135 8.48 10.27 -18.33
N PRO A 136 9.45 11.10 -17.92
CA PRO A 136 9.41 11.75 -16.61
C PRO A 136 8.14 12.60 -16.46
N VAL A 137 7.56 12.59 -15.26
CA VAL A 137 6.47 13.50 -14.89
C VAL A 137 7.07 14.88 -14.66
N SER A 138 6.52 15.90 -15.32
CA SER A 138 6.99 17.28 -15.20
C SER A 138 5.84 18.24 -14.90
N GLY A 139 5.90 18.82 -13.70
CA GLY A 139 4.95 19.84 -13.28
C GLY A 139 3.58 19.31 -12.87
N LYS A 140 2.74 20.24 -12.45
CA LYS A 140 1.45 20.00 -11.81
C LYS A 140 0.43 19.31 -12.73
N GLU A 141 0.43 19.64 -14.01
CA GLU A 141 -0.53 19.09 -14.98
C GLU A 141 -0.33 17.58 -15.19
N ASP A 142 0.91 17.11 -15.24
CA ASP A 142 1.20 15.67 -15.37
C ASP A 142 0.77 14.90 -14.11
N ILE A 143 1.05 15.47 -12.94
CA ILE A 143 0.65 14.94 -11.62
C ILE A 143 -0.88 14.84 -11.54
N ALA A 144 -1.58 15.91 -11.90
CA ALA A 144 -3.05 15.95 -11.89
C ALA A 144 -3.65 14.90 -12.82
N ARG A 145 -3.05 14.67 -14.01
CA ARG A 145 -3.52 13.66 -14.95
C ARG A 145 -3.38 12.25 -14.39
N VAL A 146 -2.21 11.89 -13.84
CA VAL A 146 -2.00 10.58 -13.20
C VAL A 146 -3.00 10.36 -12.07
N ALA A 147 -3.11 11.34 -11.18
CA ALA A 147 -4.02 11.27 -10.04
C ALA A 147 -5.49 11.15 -10.48
N SER A 148 -5.90 11.87 -11.53
CA SER A 148 -7.29 11.85 -12.03
C SER A 148 -7.67 10.49 -12.63
N ILE A 149 -6.74 9.82 -13.32
CA ILE A 149 -7.01 8.49 -13.89
C ILE A 149 -7.17 7.47 -12.78
N SER A 150 -6.22 7.45 -11.84
CA SER A 150 -6.24 6.50 -10.72
C SER A 150 -7.46 6.73 -9.83
N ALA A 151 -7.82 8.00 -9.56
CA ALA A 151 -9.04 8.37 -8.83
C ALA A 151 -10.33 8.27 -9.66
N SER A 152 -10.26 8.07 -10.97
CA SER A 152 -11.41 8.24 -11.89
C SER A 152 -12.21 9.52 -11.62
N ASP A 153 -11.53 10.60 -11.21
CA ASP A 153 -12.13 11.87 -10.78
C ASP A 153 -11.13 13.03 -10.92
N GLU A 154 -11.46 14.01 -11.77
CA GLU A 154 -10.62 15.18 -12.04
C GLU A 154 -10.46 16.09 -10.82
N VAL A 155 -11.50 16.20 -9.98
CA VAL A 155 -11.45 17.06 -8.79
C VAL A 155 -10.45 16.50 -7.79
N THR A 156 -10.51 15.20 -7.52
CA THR A 156 -9.53 14.50 -6.70
C THR A 156 -8.11 14.63 -7.27
N GLY A 157 -7.96 14.47 -8.59
CA GLY A 157 -6.65 14.61 -9.23
C GLY A 157 -6.03 16.00 -9.07
N ALA A 158 -6.84 17.06 -9.21
CA ALA A 158 -6.41 18.43 -8.97
C ALA A 158 -6.00 18.67 -7.50
N LEU A 159 -6.75 18.14 -6.53
CA LEU A 159 -6.44 18.26 -5.10
C LEU A 159 -5.12 17.57 -4.75
N ILE A 160 -4.85 16.38 -5.31
CA ILE A 160 -3.58 15.68 -5.11
C ILE A 160 -2.42 16.48 -5.71
N ALA A 161 -2.61 17.05 -6.90
CA ALA A 161 -1.59 17.88 -7.53
C ALA A 161 -1.31 19.17 -6.74
N ASP A 162 -2.34 19.83 -6.22
CA ASP A 162 -2.21 20.98 -5.31
C ASP A 162 -1.46 20.60 -4.02
N ALA A 163 -1.76 19.42 -3.46
CA ALA A 163 -1.10 18.93 -2.26
C ALA A 163 0.41 18.73 -2.52
N MET A 164 0.76 18.01 -3.59
CA MET A 164 2.15 17.76 -3.97
C MET A 164 2.92 19.04 -4.31
N GLU A 165 2.29 20.03 -4.92
CA GLU A 165 2.93 21.33 -5.18
C GLU A 165 3.23 22.09 -3.88
N LYS A 166 2.33 22.03 -2.89
CA LYS A 166 2.51 22.73 -1.60
C LYS A 166 3.57 22.10 -0.71
N VAL A 167 3.60 20.76 -0.59
CA VAL A 167 4.57 20.06 0.29
C VAL A 167 5.84 19.61 -0.44
N GLY A 168 5.88 19.72 -1.77
CA GLY A 168 6.94 19.20 -2.62
C GLY A 168 6.81 17.70 -2.88
N ASN A 169 7.60 17.20 -3.84
CA ASN A 169 7.57 15.78 -4.25
C ASN A 169 7.95 14.81 -3.12
N GLU A 170 8.78 15.26 -2.18
CA GLU A 170 9.19 14.48 -0.99
C GLU A 170 8.33 14.80 0.25
N GLY A 171 7.34 15.66 0.09
CA GLY A 171 6.44 16.05 1.16
C GLY A 171 5.47 14.94 1.56
N VAL A 172 4.96 15.04 2.79
CA VAL A 172 4.04 14.05 3.34
C VAL A 172 2.61 14.49 3.05
N ILE A 173 1.84 13.60 2.42
CA ILE A 173 0.42 13.78 2.16
C ILE A 173 -0.33 12.65 2.88
N THR A 174 -1.35 13.00 3.65
CA THR A 174 -2.23 12.07 4.36
C THR A 174 -3.69 12.31 3.98
N VAL A 175 -4.51 11.29 4.10
CA VAL A 175 -5.94 11.33 3.79
C VAL A 175 -6.72 11.05 5.07
N GLU A 176 -7.57 11.99 5.46
CA GLU A 176 -8.39 11.92 6.68
C GLU A 176 -9.88 12.04 6.36
N GLU A 177 -10.73 11.64 7.31
CA GLU A 177 -12.18 11.75 7.18
C GLU A 177 -12.62 13.15 7.61
N SER A 178 -13.34 13.84 6.72
CA SER A 178 -13.97 15.11 7.02
C SER A 178 -15.30 14.89 7.75
N LYS A 179 -15.62 15.84 8.64
CA LYS A 179 -16.97 15.95 9.23
C LYS A 179 -17.94 16.74 8.32
N SER A 180 -17.42 17.40 7.29
CA SER A 180 -18.21 18.11 6.29
C SER A 180 -18.47 17.21 5.07
N MET A 181 -19.44 17.60 4.24
CA MET A 181 -19.70 16.90 2.96
C MET A 181 -18.62 17.18 1.90
N GLY A 182 -17.84 18.25 2.05
CA GLY A 182 -16.83 18.68 1.09
C GLY A 182 -15.51 17.94 1.27
N THR A 183 -14.76 17.78 0.18
CA THR A 183 -13.35 17.38 0.23
C THR A 183 -12.48 18.63 0.22
N GLU A 184 -11.61 18.76 1.22
CA GLU A 184 -10.78 19.95 1.44
C GLU A 184 -9.29 19.57 1.57
N LEU A 185 -8.40 20.48 1.18
CA LEU A 185 -6.95 20.34 1.31
C LEU A 185 -6.43 21.37 2.31
N ASP A 186 -5.91 20.88 3.43
CA ASP A 186 -5.22 21.67 4.43
C ASP A 186 -3.72 21.37 4.42
N VAL A 187 -2.89 22.38 4.70
CA VAL A 187 -1.47 22.17 5.00
C VAL A 187 -1.24 22.55 6.45
N VAL A 188 -0.81 21.57 7.23
CA VAL A 188 -0.62 21.71 8.67
C VAL A 188 0.83 21.44 9.07
N GLU A 189 1.20 21.90 10.25
CA GLU A 189 2.51 21.63 10.83
C GLU A 189 2.56 20.16 11.28
N GLY A 190 3.44 19.38 10.68
CA GLY A 190 3.54 17.94 10.95
C GLY A 190 4.88 17.39 10.47
N MET A 191 5.13 16.12 10.78
CA MET A 191 6.35 15.43 10.34
C MET A 191 6.14 13.93 10.17
N GLN A 192 6.96 13.29 9.32
CA GLN A 192 7.06 11.84 9.22
C GLN A 192 8.49 11.37 9.48
N PHE A 193 8.63 10.23 10.16
CA PHE A 193 9.91 9.56 10.34
C PHE A 193 9.80 8.03 10.21
N ASP A 194 10.91 7.42 9.83
CA ASP A 194 10.99 6.04 9.34
C ASP A 194 11.15 5.04 10.51
N ARG A 195 10.21 5.10 11.45
CA ARG A 195 10.05 4.15 12.56
C ARG A 195 8.58 3.80 12.70
N GLY A 196 8.25 2.51 12.55
CA GLY A 196 6.90 2.01 12.73
C GLY A 196 6.61 1.50 14.14
N TYR A 197 5.44 0.88 14.30
CA TYR A 197 5.03 0.25 15.56
C TYR A 197 5.98 -0.90 15.95
N LEU A 198 6.23 -1.04 17.25
CA LEU A 198 7.07 -2.12 17.79
C LEU A 198 6.43 -3.52 17.68
N SER A 199 5.10 -3.57 17.62
CA SER A 199 4.34 -4.83 17.55
C SER A 199 3.11 -4.66 16.66
N ALA A 200 2.88 -5.62 15.77
CA ALA A 200 1.69 -5.64 14.91
C ALA A 200 0.38 -5.72 15.71
N TYR A 201 0.42 -6.15 16.97
CA TYR A 201 -0.74 -6.14 17.86
C TYR A 201 -1.13 -4.73 18.35
N MET A 202 -0.35 -3.70 18.02
CA MET A 202 -0.66 -2.30 18.35
C MET A 202 -1.49 -1.59 17.28
N VAL A 203 -1.75 -2.23 16.13
CA VAL A 203 -2.58 -1.64 15.06
C VAL A 203 -4.00 -1.38 15.56
N THR A 204 -4.62 -0.33 15.05
CA THR A 204 -6.04 -0.01 15.28
C THR A 204 -6.89 -0.37 14.07
N ASP A 205 -6.29 -0.36 12.88
CA ASP A 205 -6.87 -0.79 11.62
C ASP A 205 -6.12 -2.05 11.16
N THR A 206 -6.78 -3.19 11.29
CA THR A 206 -6.24 -4.50 10.89
C THR A 206 -6.31 -4.75 9.38
N GLU A 207 -7.11 -3.98 8.64
CA GLU A 207 -7.20 -4.11 7.18
C GLU A 207 -6.00 -3.40 6.54
N LYS A 208 -5.67 -2.19 6.99
CA LYS A 208 -4.51 -1.43 6.50
C LYS A 208 -3.21 -1.78 7.20
N MET A 209 -3.26 -2.48 8.33
CA MET A 209 -2.12 -2.72 9.20
C MET A 209 -1.50 -1.40 9.69
N GLU A 210 -2.36 -0.50 10.19
CA GLU A 210 -1.99 0.84 10.65
C GLU A 210 -2.56 1.11 12.06
N ALA A 211 -1.86 1.92 12.85
CA ALA A 211 -2.37 2.48 14.08
C ALA A 211 -2.70 3.97 13.89
N ASN A 212 -3.98 4.31 14.02
CA ASN A 212 -4.54 5.64 13.86
C ASN A 212 -4.94 6.15 15.24
N LEU A 213 -4.18 7.13 15.74
CA LEU A 213 -4.41 7.76 17.03
C LEU A 213 -4.97 9.16 16.81
N GLU A 214 -6.19 9.40 17.28
CA GLU A 214 -6.82 10.72 17.27
C GLU A 214 -6.57 11.41 18.60
N GLU A 215 -6.18 12.68 18.54
CA GLU A 215 -5.81 13.52 19.67
C GLU A 215 -4.92 12.81 20.73
N PRO A 216 -3.80 12.16 20.34
CA PRO A 216 -2.97 11.44 21.29
C PRO A 216 -2.11 12.39 22.12
N TYR A 217 -1.79 11.94 23.32
CA TYR A 217 -0.59 12.40 24.03
C TYR A 217 0.65 11.70 23.47
N ILE A 218 1.80 12.38 23.52
CA ILE A 218 3.07 11.91 22.97
C ILE A 218 4.14 11.99 24.05
N LEU A 219 4.57 10.83 24.55
CA LEU A 219 5.71 10.71 25.45
C LEU A 219 7.00 10.62 24.62
N ILE A 220 7.95 11.51 24.88
CA ILE A 220 9.20 11.63 24.11
C ILE A 220 10.37 11.43 25.07
N THR A 221 11.14 10.37 24.86
CA THR A 221 12.30 10.06 25.73
C THR A 221 13.45 9.47 24.93
N ASP A 222 14.67 9.76 25.37
CA ASP A 222 15.89 9.10 24.86
C ASP A 222 16.24 7.82 25.62
N LYS A 223 15.45 7.45 26.64
CA LYS A 223 15.64 6.25 27.46
C LYS A 223 15.01 5.02 26.81
N LYS A 224 15.53 3.86 27.20
CA LYS A 224 14.86 2.56 26.98
C LYS A 224 13.83 2.31 28.08
N ILE A 225 12.69 1.76 27.70
CA ILE A 225 11.62 1.40 28.63
C ILE A 225 11.55 -0.12 28.70
N THR A 226 12.07 -0.70 29.78
CA THR A 226 12.06 -2.15 30.05
C THR A 226 11.07 -2.51 31.15
N ASN A 227 10.88 -1.60 32.11
CA ASN A 227 10.03 -1.75 33.28
C ASN A 227 8.77 -0.88 33.15
N ILE A 228 7.60 -1.50 33.28
CA ILE A 228 6.32 -0.78 33.22
C ILE A 228 6.13 0.19 34.39
N GLN A 229 6.76 -0.07 35.54
CA GLN A 229 6.65 0.76 36.75
C GLN A 229 7.18 2.17 36.54
N ASP A 230 8.11 2.37 35.59
CA ASP A 230 8.70 3.68 35.32
C ASP A 230 7.71 4.61 34.60
N ILE A 231 6.74 4.07 33.87
CA ILE A 231 5.72 4.83 33.14
C ILE A 231 4.30 4.63 33.67
N LEU A 232 4.12 3.76 34.68
CA LEU A 232 2.82 3.49 35.29
C LEU A 232 2.11 4.77 35.78
N PRO A 233 2.79 5.72 36.47
CA PRO A 233 2.14 6.93 36.97
C PRO A 233 1.51 7.78 35.87
N ILE A 234 2.19 7.92 34.72
CA ILE A 234 1.67 8.71 33.60
C ILE A 234 0.62 7.94 32.80
N LEU A 235 0.76 6.61 32.69
CA LEU A 235 -0.24 5.75 32.05
C LEU A 235 -1.60 5.85 32.75
N GLU A 236 -1.62 5.79 34.09
CA GLU A 236 -2.85 5.90 34.87
C GLU A 236 -3.57 7.23 34.63
N GLN A 237 -2.83 8.34 34.57
CA GLN A 237 -3.40 9.66 34.30
C GLN A 237 -4.03 9.76 32.91
N ILE A 238 -3.39 9.18 31.88
CA ILE A 238 -3.91 9.21 30.51
C ILE A 238 -5.14 8.31 30.37
N VAL A 239 -5.11 7.12 30.99
CA VAL A 239 -6.24 6.18 31.01
C VAL A 239 -7.47 6.82 31.66
N GLN A 240 -7.30 7.54 32.77
CA GLN A 240 -8.39 8.27 33.43
C GLN A 240 -9.02 9.34 32.54
N GLN A 241 -8.24 9.95 31.64
CA GLN A 241 -8.73 10.93 30.67
C GLN A 241 -9.36 10.29 29.42
N GLY A 242 -9.28 8.97 29.26
CA GLY A 242 -9.76 8.27 28.07
C GLY A 242 -9.02 8.65 26.78
N LYS A 243 -7.79 9.19 26.91
CA LYS A 243 -6.98 9.64 25.76
C LYS A 243 -6.05 8.51 25.28
N LYS A 244 -5.55 8.65 24.05
CA LYS A 244 -4.61 7.70 23.42
C LYS A 244 -3.16 8.16 23.69
N LEU A 245 -2.20 7.24 23.67
CA LEU A 245 -0.78 7.54 23.90
C LEU A 245 0.11 6.99 22.78
N LEU A 246 0.99 7.85 22.26
CA LEU A 246 2.18 7.48 21.51
C LEU A 246 3.39 7.54 22.44
N ILE A 247 4.22 6.50 22.46
CA ILE A 247 5.52 6.50 23.14
C ILE A 247 6.62 6.46 22.09
N VAL A 248 7.44 7.52 22.05
CA VAL A 248 8.68 7.60 21.26
C VAL A 248 9.85 7.46 22.21
N ALA A 249 10.49 6.30 22.20
CA ALA A 249 11.59 5.95 23.12
C ALA A 249 12.80 5.38 22.36
N GLU A 250 13.99 5.30 22.97
CA GLU A 250 15.11 4.60 22.33
C GLU A 250 14.71 3.16 21.94
N ASP A 251 14.06 2.47 22.88
CA ASP A 251 13.40 1.17 22.65
C ASP A 251 12.34 0.92 23.74
N ILE A 252 11.39 0.04 23.46
CA ILE A 252 10.46 -0.51 24.46
C ILE A 252 10.51 -2.02 24.36
N GLU A 253 10.97 -2.68 25.42
CA GLU A 253 11.25 -4.11 25.40
C GLU A 253 10.82 -4.80 26.71
N GLY A 254 10.94 -6.13 26.73
CA GLY A 254 10.68 -6.93 27.93
C GLY A 254 9.24 -6.87 28.45
N GLU A 255 9.12 -6.69 29.76
CA GLU A 255 7.84 -6.68 30.48
C GLU A 255 6.98 -5.48 30.08
N ALA A 256 7.60 -4.30 29.88
CA ALA A 256 6.88 -3.09 29.47
C ALA A 256 6.14 -3.30 28.14
N LEU A 257 6.83 -3.79 27.10
CA LEU A 257 6.21 -4.03 25.80
C LEU A 257 5.07 -5.05 25.89
N SER A 258 5.31 -6.16 26.59
CA SER A 258 4.32 -7.24 26.76
C SER A 258 3.05 -6.71 27.44
N THR A 259 3.21 -5.89 28.47
CA THR A 259 2.11 -5.29 29.22
C THR A 259 1.30 -4.31 28.38
N LEU A 260 1.96 -3.45 27.60
CA LEU A 260 1.29 -2.52 26.69
C LEU A 260 0.48 -3.26 25.61
N VAL A 261 1.05 -4.32 25.03
CA VAL A 261 0.37 -5.14 24.02
C VAL A 261 -0.87 -5.83 24.61
N VAL A 262 -0.76 -6.46 25.78
CA VAL A 262 -1.89 -7.14 26.42
C VAL A 262 -3.02 -6.17 26.76
N ASN A 263 -2.69 -4.99 27.28
CA ASN A 263 -3.70 -3.97 27.60
C ASN A 263 -4.36 -3.40 26.35
N LYS A 264 -3.61 -3.22 25.26
CA LYS A 264 -4.16 -2.83 23.96
C LYS A 264 -5.15 -3.87 23.41
N LEU A 265 -4.77 -5.16 23.46
CA LEU A 265 -5.61 -6.27 23.00
C LEU A 265 -6.89 -6.43 23.83
N ARG A 266 -6.82 -6.13 25.14
CA ARG A 266 -8.00 -6.13 26.03
C ARG A 266 -8.92 -4.92 25.82
N GLY A 267 -8.49 -3.92 25.04
CA GLY A 267 -9.25 -2.69 24.81
C GLY A 267 -9.23 -1.71 25.99
N THR A 268 -8.45 -1.98 27.04
CA THR A 268 -8.37 -1.11 28.23
C THR A 268 -7.78 0.26 27.90
N PHE A 269 -6.78 0.29 27.04
CA PHE A 269 -6.02 1.49 26.72
C PHE A 269 -5.37 1.38 25.34
N THR A 270 -5.44 2.44 24.54
CA THR A 270 -4.74 2.48 23.25
C THR A 270 -3.40 3.19 23.39
N CYS A 271 -2.34 2.38 23.46
CA CYS A 271 -0.95 2.81 23.45
C CYS A 271 -0.22 2.24 22.24
N VAL A 272 0.58 3.05 21.56
CA VAL A 272 1.48 2.58 20.50
C VAL A 272 2.89 3.01 20.82
N GLY A 273 3.81 2.05 20.82
CA GLY A 273 5.23 2.29 21.01
C GLY A 273 5.97 2.31 19.67
N VAL A 274 6.82 3.31 19.48
CA VAL A 274 7.71 3.44 18.32
C VAL A 274 9.13 3.75 18.79
N LYS A 275 10.12 3.28 18.04
CA LYS A 275 11.52 3.64 18.30
C LYS A 275 11.78 5.09 17.91
N ALA A 276 12.69 5.73 18.62
CA ALA A 276 13.17 7.06 18.29
C ALA A 276 13.88 7.04 16.92
N PRO A 277 13.70 8.08 16.10
CA PRO A 277 14.44 8.21 14.86
C PRO A 277 15.91 8.63 15.12
N GLY A 278 16.79 8.26 14.19
CA GLY A 278 18.23 8.56 14.31
C GLY A 278 18.98 7.71 15.33
N PHE A 279 20.26 8.04 15.53
CA PHE A 279 21.19 7.39 16.45
C PHE A 279 22.13 8.43 17.08
N GLY A 280 22.67 8.16 18.26
CA GLY A 280 23.61 9.07 18.95
C GLY A 280 23.02 10.47 19.16
N ASP A 281 23.83 11.51 18.96
CA ASP A 281 23.40 12.90 19.12
C ASP A 281 22.30 13.31 18.13
N ARG A 282 22.27 12.70 16.94
CA ARG A 282 21.18 12.93 15.97
C ARG A 282 19.83 12.50 16.54
N ARG A 283 19.77 11.41 17.31
CA ARG A 283 18.54 10.97 17.97
C ARG A 283 18.04 12.02 18.95
N LYS A 284 18.93 12.59 19.78
CA LYS A 284 18.58 13.64 20.75
C LYS A 284 18.02 14.87 20.03
N GLU A 285 18.70 15.29 18.98
CA GLU A 285 18.30 16.42 18.15
C GLU A 285 16.94 16.20 17.46
N MET A 286 16.67 15.00 16.94
CA MET A 286 15.39 14.66 16.33
C MET A 286 14.26 14.50 17.35
N LEU A 287 14.54 13.99 18.55
CA LEU A 287 13.57 13.96 19.65
C LEU A 287 13.19 15.38 20.08
N GLN A 288 14.16 16.30 20.09
CA GLN A 288 13.89 17.71 20.34
C GLN A 288 13.06 18.35 19.22
N ASP A 289 13.26 17.95 17.95
CA ASP A 289 12.42 18.40 16.84
C ASP A 289 10.95 17.93 17.03
N ILE A 290 10.74 16.66 17.40
CA ILE A 290 9.40 16.12 17.71
C ILE A 290 8.78 16.86 18.91
N ALA A 291 9.55 17.09 19.96
CA ALA A 291 9.10 17.81 21.15
C ALA A 291 8.65 19.24 20.80
N THR A 292 9.46 19.96 20.02
CA THR A 292 9.15 21.32 19.55
C THR A 292 7.88 21.34 18.69
N LEU A 293 7.74 20.40 17.75
CA LEU A 293 6.57 20.28 16.88
C LEU A 293 5.28 19.99 17.67
N THR A 294 5.37 19.15 18.71
CA THR A 294 4.20 18.67 19.45
C THR A 294 3.91 19.46 20.73
N GLY A 295 4.81 20.39 21.10
CA GLY A 295 4.72 21.16 22.34
C GLY A 295 5.06 20.35 23.60
N GLY A 296 5.68 19.18 23.45
CA GLY A 296 6.11 18.34 24.57
C GLY A 296 7.54 18.63 25.01
N GLU A 297 7.99 17.92 26.03
CA GLU A 297 9.36 17.97 26.54
C GLU A 297 10.06 16.62 26.36
N VAL A 298 11.34 16.64 25.99
CA VAL A 298 12.15 15.41 25.96
C VAL A 298 12.51 15.01 27.40
N ILE A 299 12.11 13.81 27.78
CA ILE A 299 12.46 13.21 29.07
C ILE A 299 13.81 12.52 28.94
N SER A 300 14.85 13.14 29.48
CA SER A 300 16.24 12.66 29.43
C SER A 300 16.91 12.78 30.79
N GLU A 301 17.77 11.80 31.08
CA GLU A 301 18.61 11.76 32.28
C GLU A 301 19.62 12.92 32.31
N GLU A 302 20.14 13.32 31.13
CA GLU A 302 21.07 14.44 31.00
C GLU A 302 20.43 15.79 31.35
N LEU A 303 19.11 15.88 31.21
CA LEU A 303 18.31 17.05 31.60
C LEU A 303 17.77 16.94 33.04
N GLY A 304 18.19 15.91 33.79
CA GLY A 304 17.77 15.69 35.17
C GLY A 304 16.32 15.24 35.33
N LYS A 305 15.73 14.61 34.30
CA LYS A 305 14.34 14.15 34.31
C LYS A 305 14.24 12.63 34.39
N GLU A 306 13.33 12.15 35.22
CA GLU A 306 13.00 10.73 35.35
C GLU A 306 11.61 10.42 34.78
N LEU A 307 11.42 9.19 34.27
CA LEU A 307 10.14 8.76 33.70
C LEU A 307 9.00 8.74 34.73
N LYS A 308 9.34 8.52 36.00
CA LYS A 308 8.39 8.47 37.11
C LYS A 308 7.80 9.83 37.47
N ASP A 309 8.53 10.90 37.17
CA ASP A 309 8.16 12.29 37.49
C ASP A 309 7.46 12.99 36.33
N VAL A 310 7.19 12.28 35.24
CA VAL A 310 6.53 12.84 34.06
C VAL A 310 5.10 13.24 34.40
N THR A 311 4.74 14.47 34.06
CA THR A 311 3.37 14.97 34.17
C THR A 311 2.74 15.15 32.79
N VAL A 312 1.41 15.28 32.75
CA VAL A 312 0.64 15.43 31.51
C VAL A 312 1.05 16.69 30.74
N GLU A 313 1.49 17.76 31.43
CA GLU A 313 1.96 19.00 30.80
C GLU A 313 3.25 18.82 30.01
N MET A 314 4.06 17.81 30.35
CA MET A 314 5.32 17.52 29.66
C MET A 314 5.10 16.71 28.37
N LEU A 315 3.90 16.17 28.16
CA LEU A 315 3.57 15.36 26.99
C LEU A 315 3.26 16.24 25.78
N GLY A 316 3.78 15.83 24.62
CA GLY A 316 3.39 16.42 23.35
C GLY A 316 1.93 16.11 22.99
N LYS A 317 1.35 16.93 22.12
CA LYS A 317 -0.01 16.76 21.60
C LYS A 317 -0.01 16.93 20.08
N ALA A 318 -0.89 16.21 19.42
CA ALA A 318 -1.15 16.33 17.98
C ALA A 318 -2.65 16.15 17.70
N GLU A 319 -3.11 16.55 16.52
CA GLU A 319 -4.48 16.26 16.08
C GLU A 319 -4.65 14.78 15.75
N SER A 320 -3.71 14.21 15.01
CA SER A 320 -3.68 12.79 14.72
C SER A 320 -2.25 12.27 14.58
N VAL A 321 -2.07 10.96 14.79
CA VAL A 321 -0.83 10.24 14.51
C VAL A 321 -1.17 8.95 13.79
N LYS A 322 -0.50 8.73 12.65
CA LYS A 322 -0.64 7.53 11.82
C LYS A 322 0.66 6.72 11.84
N ILE A 323 0.57 5.44 12.18
CA ILE A 323 1.74 4.58 12.39
C ILE A 323 1.56 3.31 11.57
N SER A 324 2.47 3.08 10.63
CA SER A 324 2.55 1.86 9.83
C SER A 324 3.67 0.95 10.34
N LYS A 325 3.96 -0.13 9.62
CA LYS A 325 5.08 -1.02 9.93
C LYS A 325 6.44 -0.31 9.89
N GLU A 326 6.59 0.68 9.03
CA GLU A 326 7.88 1.32 8.74
C GLU A 326 7.91 2.81 9.10
N ASN A 327 6.76 3.49 9.12
CA ASN A 327 6.69 4.95 9.26
C ASN A 327 5.74 5.39 10.37
N THR A 328 6.06 6.53 11.00
CA THR A 328 5.18 7.28 11.90
C THR A 328 5.01 8.70 11.36
N THR A 329 3.76 9.14 11.24
CA THR A 329 3.38 10.48 10.76
C THR A 329 2.59 11.19 11.85
N ILE A 330 3.07 12.36 12.27
CA ILE A 330 2.43 13.25 13.24
C ILE A 330 1.78 14.39 12.45
N VAL A 331 0.48 14.57 12.63
CA VAL A 331 -0.33 15.56 11.89
C VAL A 331 -0.80 16.65 12.85
N ASN A 332 -0.59 17.91 12.46
CA ASN A 332 -0.98 19.10 13.20
C ASN A 332 -0.54 19.06 14.68
N GLY A 333 0.78 18.99 14.88
CA GLY A 333 1.40 19.09 16.21
C GLY A 333 0.98 20.39 16.91
N LYS A 334 0.75 20.34 18.22
CA LYS A 334 0.28 21.49 19.01
C LYS A 334 1.43 22.30 19.62
N GLY A 335 2.60 22.26 18.99
CA GLY A 335 3.75 23.08 19.34
C GLY A 335 3.53 24.57 19.06
N ASP A 336 4.31 25.41 19.73
CA ASP A 336 4.28 26.84 19.48
C ASP A 336 4.96 27.17 18.14
N LYS A 337 4.28 27.96 17.30
CA LYS A 337 4.76 28.30 15.94
C LYS A 337 6.07 29.07 15.95
N THR A 338 6.29 29.92 16.96
CA THR A 338 7.54 30.68 17.07
C THR A 338 8.69 29.74 17.44
N ALA A 339 8.47 28.80 18.35
CA ALA A 339 9.46 27.78 18.70
C ALA A 339 9.81 26.89 17.49
N ILE A 340 8.84 26.48 16.68
CA ILE A 340 9.07 25.71 15.45
C ILE A 340 9.88 26.54 14.44
N HIS A 341 9.52 27.81 14.22
CA HIS A 341 10.24 28.70 13.31
C HIS A 341 11.69 28.94 13.76
N ASP A 342 11.91 29.12 15.06
CA ASP A 342 13.25 29.30 15.64
C ASP A 342 14.07 28.04 15.48
N ARG A 343 13.48 26.86 15.69
CA ARG A 343 14.13 25.57 15.47
C ARG A 343 14.53 25.36 14.01
N VAL A 344 13.63 25.67 13.08
CA VAL A 344 13.91 25.66 11.63
C VAL A 344 15.07 26.62 11.29
N SER A 345 15.09 27.81 11.88
CA SER A 345 16.13 28.81 11.66
C SER A 345 17.50 28.37 12.21
N GLN A 346 17.51 27.68 13.36
CA GLN A 346 18.73 27.07 13.92
C GLN A 346 19.32 26.02 12.97
N ILE A 347 18.48 25.11 12.44
CA ILE A 347 18.94 24.07 11.52
C ILE A 347 19.49 24.69 10.22
N LYS A 348 18.84 25.73 9.69
CA LYS A 348 19.35 26.46 8.50
C LYS A 348 20.74 27.05 8.73
N LYS A 349 20.99 27.69 9.89
CA LYS A 349 22.31 28.20 10.23
C LYS A 349 23.35 27.07 10.35
N GLN A 350 22.99 25.95 10.98
CA GLN A 350 23.88 24.78 11.07
C GLN A 350 24.25 24.21 9.69
N ILE A 351 23.33 24.27 8.71
CA ILE A 351 23.58 23.86 7.32
C ILE A 351 24.59 24.80 6.62
N GLU A 352 24.55 26.09 6.93
CA GLU A 352 25.48 27.09 6.38
C GLU A 352 26.87 26.99 7.01
N ASP A 353 26.93 26.70 8.31
CA ASP A 353 28.18 26.62 9.08
C ASP A 353 28.92 25.29 8.89
N THR A 354 28.23 24.21 8.50
CA THR A 354 28.87 22.90 8.32
C THR A 354 29.65 22.80 7.00
N THR A 355 30.86 22.24 7.08
CA THR A 355 31.71 21.95 5.91
C THR A 355 31.61 20.50 5.44
N SER A 356 30.82 19.67 6.14
CA SER A 356 30.65 18.24 5.86
C SER A 356 29.40 18.03 5.01
N ASP A 357 29.58 17.52 3.79
CA ASP A 357 28.45 17.25 2.88
C ASP A 357 27.48 16.22 3.48
N PHE A 358 28.00 15.24 4.23
CA PHE A 358 27.19 14.26 4.95
C PHE A 358 26.30 14.93 6.01
N ASP A 359 26.86 15.81 6.85
CA ASP A 359 26.08 16.48 7.89
C ASP A 359 25.08 17.47 7.27
N LYS A 360 25.45 18.09 6.16
CA LYS A 360 24.56 18.97 5.39
C LYS A 360 23.34 18.22 4.89
N GLU A 361 23.52 17.04 4.28
CA GLU A 361 22.43 16.17 3.84
C GLU A 361 21.53 15.78 5.02
N LYS A 362 22.12 15.40 6.16
CA LYS A 362 21.35 14.97 7.34
C LYS A 362 20.62 16.10 8.04
N LEU A 363 21.14 17.33 8.01
CA LEU A 363 20.44 18.52 8.50
C LEU A 363 19.33 18.93 7.53
N GLN A 364 19.53 18.78 6.21
CA GLN A 364 18.49 19.00 5.21
C GLN A 364 17.30 18.04 5.39
N GLU A 365 17.56 16.75 5.66
CA GLU A 365 16.49 15.78 5.99
C GLU A 365 15.64 16.24 7.19
N ARG A 366 16.29 16.71 8.27
CA ARG A 366 15.59 17.22 9.45
C ARG A 366 14.80 18.49 9.14
N LEU A 367 15.42 19.41 8.42
CA LEU A 367 14.78 20.65 7.98
C LEU A 367 13.55 20.38 7.14
N ALA A 368 13.63 19.45 6.17
CA ALA A 368 12.51 19.07 5.32
C ALA A 368 11.36 18.50 6.15
N LYS A 369 11.65 17.62 7.13
CA LYS A 369 10.64 17.04 8.01
C LYS A 369 9.96 18.06 8.92
N LEU A 370 10.66 19.12 9.33
CA LEU A 370 10.11 20.14 10.23
C LEU A 370 9.46 21.32 9.50
N ALA A 371 9.99 21.72 8.33
CA ALA A 371 9.52 22.87 7.56
C ALA A 371 8.56 22.51 6.42
N GLY A 372 8.60 21.27 5.92
CA GLY A 372 7.80 20.82 4.77
C GLY A 372 6.30 20.69 5.07
N GLY A 373 5.94 20.59 6.36
CA GLY A 373 4.57 20.38 6.79
C GLY A 373 3.98 19.05 6.31
N VAL A 374 2.70 18.86 6.59
CA VAL A 374 1.91 17.72 6.12
C VAL A 374 0.68 18.25 5.41
N ALA A 375 0.47 17.83 4.17
CA ALA A 375 -0.77 18.09 3.47
C ALA A 375 -1.80 17.03 3.89
N VAL A 376 -2.98 17.49 4.30
CA VAL A 376 -4.09 16.66 4.75
C VAL A 376 -5.23 16.86 3.78
N ILE A 377 -5.59 15.80 3.05
CA ILE A 377 -6.80 15.76 2.23
C ILE A 377 -7.92 15.22 3.12
N LYS A 378 -8.84 16.10 3.53
CA LYS A 378 -10.02 15.75 4.33
C LYS A 378 -11.14 15.37 3.41
N VAL A 379 -11.51 14.10 3.37
CA VAL A 379 -12.52 13.55 2.46
C VAL A 379 -13.89 13.67 3.09
N GLY A 380 -14.82 14.36 2.43
CA GLY A 380 -16.22 14.40 2.81
C GLY A 380 -17.10 13.62 1.83
N ALA A 381 -18.21 13.10 2.34
CA ALA A 381 -19.26 12.46 1.55
C ALA A 381 -20.62 12.54 2.25
N ALA A 382 -21.71 12.21 1.53
CA ALA A 382 -23.05 12.26 2.10
C ALA A 382 -23.38 11.02 2.94
N THR A 383 -22.70 9.90 2.70
CA THR A 383 -22.89 8.64 3.42
C THR A 383 -21.55 8.02 3.81
N GLU A 384 -21.55 7.21 4.86
CA GLU A 384 -20.32 6.53 5.34
C GLU A 384 -19.75 5.55 4.29
N THR A 385 -20.61 4.88 3.52
CA THR A 385 -20.18 3.96 2.46
C THR A 385 -19.44 4.71 1.35
N GLU A 386 -19.99 5.84 0.90
CA GLU A 386 -19.35 6.69 -0.09
C GLU A 386 -18.06 7.32 0.45
N LEU A 387 -18.05 7.73 1.72
CA LEU A 387 -16.87 8.29 2.38
C LEU A 387 -15.68 7.31 2.34
N LYS A 388 -15.93 6.06 2.73
CA LYS A 388 -14.91 5.01 2.77
C LYS A 388 -14.38 4.68 1.38
N GLU A 389 -15.27 4.55 0.39
CA GLU A 389 -14.89 4.29 -0.99
C GLU A 389 -14.06 5.44 -1.58
N LYS A 390 -14.54 6.69 -1.42
CA LYS A 390 -13.83 7.88 -1.89
C LYS A 390 -12.46 8.00 -1.23
N LYS A 391 -12.36 7.79 0.08
CA LYS A 391 -11.10 7.82 0.82
C LYS A 391 -10.07 6.81 0.27
N LEU A 392 -10.47 5.55 0.08
CA LEU A 392 -9.60 4.53 -0.52
C LEU A 392 -9.10 4.99 -1.90
N ARG A 393 -10.01 5.54 -2.71
CA ARG A 393 -9.66 6.01 -4.04
C ARG A 393 -8.65 7.15 -4.06
N ILE A 394 -8.73 8.08 -3.10
CA ILE A 394 -7.73 9.16 -2.95
C ILE A 394 -6.38 8.58 -2.51
N GLU A 395 -6.38 7.60 -1.62
CA GLU A 395 -5.15 6.93 -1.17
C GLU A 395 -4.44 6.20 -2.32
N ASP A 396 -5.19 5.46 -3.16
CA ASP A 396 -4.67 4.77 -4.34
C ASP A 396 -4.10 5.79 -5.35
N ALA A 397 -4.85 6.86 -5.62
CA ALA A 397 -4.40 7.93 -6.51
C ALA A 397 -3.13 8.62 -6.01
N LEU A 398 -3.00 8.82 -4.69
CA LEU A 398 -1.78 9.36 -4.08
C LEU A 398 -0.59 8.42 -4.34
N ALA A 399 -0.78 7.12 -4.14
CA ALA A 399 0.28 6.15 -4.33
C ALA A 399 0.70 6.02 -5.81
N ALA A 400 -0.26 6.00 -6.73
CA ALA A 400 -0.02 6.02 -8.17
C ALA A 400 0.78 7.27 -8.58
N THR A 401 0.43 8.42 -8.02
CA THR A 401 1.11 9.68 -8.33
C THR A 401 2.54 9.71 -7.83
N LYS A 402 2.80 9.21 -6.61
CA LYS A 402 4.18 9.02 -6.10
C LYS A 402 4.99 8.08 -7.00
N ALA A 403 4.39 6.94 -7.39
CA ALA A 403 5.01 5.98 -8.28
C ALA A 403 5.35 6.59 -9.67
N ALA A 404 4.52 7.51 -10.15
CA ALA A 404 4.75 8.23 -11.40
C ALA A 404 5.89 9.24 -11.30
N VAL A 405 6.01 9.95 -10.18
CA VAL A 405 7.15 10.84 -9.92
C VAL A 405 8.47 10.08 -9.86
N GLU A 406 8.47 8.86 -9.30
CA GLU A 406 9.68 8.03 -9.16
C GLU A 406 10.20 7.47 -10.50
N GLU A 407 9.32 6.88 -11.33
CA GLU A 407 9.75 6.12 -12.52
C GLU A 407 9.18 6.65 -13.84
N GLY A 408 8.43 7.74 -13.79
CA GLY A 408 7.74 8.31 -14.94
C GLY A 408 6.42 7.61 -15.27
N ILE A 409 5.90 7.96 -16.44
CA ILE A 409 4.59 7.53 -16.95
C ILE A 409 4.70 6.93 -18.35
N VAL A 410 3.77 6.03 -18.67
CA VAL A 410 3.65 5.36 -19.98
C VAL A 410 2.22 5.48 -20.53
N PRO A 411 2.01 5.28 -21.84
CA PRO A 411 0.68 5.18 -22.44
C PRO A 411 -0.20 4.15 -21.71
N GLY A 412 -1.29 4.62 -21.11
CA GLY A 412 -2.14 3.80 -20.26
C GLY A 412 -3.12 2.91 -21.02
N GLY A 413 -4.14 2.40 -20.33
CA GLY A 413 -5.20 1.59 -20.94
C GLY A 413 -4.70 0.25 -21.49
N GLY A 414 -3.57 -0.25 -20.99
CA GLY A 414 -2.90 -1.45 -21.50
C GLY A 414 -2.17 -1.27 -22.83
N THR A 415 -2.12 -0.04 -23.38
CA THR A 415 -1.47 0.26 -24.67
C THR A 415 0.01 -0.08 -24.65
N VAL A 416 0.71 0.28 -23.58
CA VAL A 416 2.14 -0.02 -23.41
C VAL A 416 2.44 -1.54 -23.45
N TYR A 417 1.53 -2.38 -22.95
CA TYR A 417 1.69 -3.83 -23.05
C TYR A 417 1.56 -4.33 -24.49
N ILE A 418 0.61 -3.79 -25.26
CA ILE A 418 0.46 -4.13 -26.68
C ILE A 418 1.73 -3.76 -27.47
N ASN A 419 2.30 -2.59 -27.20
CA ASN A 419 3.53 -2.16 -27.86
C ASN A 419 4.71 -3.09 -27.54
N ALA A 420 4.83 -3.53 -26.29
CA ALA A 420 5.88 -4.44 -25.86
C ALA A 420 5.81 -5.80 -26.57
N ILE A 421 4.62 -6.25 -26.99
CA ILE A 421 4.45 -7.53 -27.73
C ILE A 421 5.30 -7.54 -29.00
N THR A 422 5.43 -6.42 -29.71
CA THR A 422 6.20 -6.33 -30.96
C THR A 422 7.68 -6.68 -30.75
N GLU A 423 8.28 -6.19 -29.67
CA GLU A 423 9.69 -6.49 -29.35
C GLU A 423 9.85 -7.89 -28.75
N ILE A 424 8.90 -8.33 -27.93
CA ILE A 424 8.89 -9.70 -27.38
C ILE A 424 8.73 -10.72 -28.51
N ALA A 425 8.00 -10.40 -29.58
CA ALA A 425 7.84 -11.27 -30.73
C ALA A 425 9.16 -11.56 -31.48
N LYS A 426 10.19 -10.73 -31.28
CA LYS A 426 11.54 -10.94 -31.82
C LYS A 426 12.37 -11.91 -30.97
N LEU A 427 11.94 -12.22 -29.74
CA LEU A 427 12.60 -13.23 -28.90
C LEU A 427 12.29 -14.62 -29.44
N THR A 428 13.36 -15.36 -29.73
CA THR A 428 13.29 -16.76 -30.15
C THR A 428 14.14 -17.64 -29.24
N SER A 429 13.74 -18.88 -29.07
CA SER A 429 14.56 -19.91 -28.43
C SER A 429 14.54 -21.19 -29.24
N ASP A 430 15.70 -21.84 -29.37
CA ASP A 430 15.82 -23.16 -30.01
C ASP A 430 15.19 -24.27 -29.14
N VAL A 431 14.91 -24.00 -27.86
CA VAL A 431 14.21 -24.92 -26.96
C VAL A 431 12.71 -24.64 -27.04
N SER A 432 11.95 -25.60 -27.58
CA SER A 432 10.50 -25.49 -27.82
C SER A 432 9.72 -25.02 -26.58
N ASP A 433 9.97 -25.60 -25.41
CA ASP A 433 9.23 -25.25 -24.19
C ASP A 433 9.59 -23.84 -23.65
N ILE A 434 10.81 -23.35 -23.92
CA ILE A 434 11.17 -21.95 -23.64
C ILE A 434 10.39 -21.02 -24.59
N GLN A 435 10.31 -21.37 -25.88
CA GLN A 435 9.51 -20.62 -26.84
C GLN A 435 8.01 -20.57 -26.45
N VAL A 436 7.47 -21.66 -25.90
CA VAL A 436 6.13 -21.70 -25.33
C VAL A 436 5.99 -20.69 -24.19
N GLY A 437 6.96 -20.64 -23.26
CA GLY A 437 6.99 -19.63 -22.19
C GLY A 437 6.95 -18.18 -22.70
N ILE A 438 7.69 -17.88 -23.77
CA ILE A 438 7.66 -16.56 -24.43
C ILE A 438 6.27 -16.26 -25.01
N ASN A 439 5.67 -17.24 -25.70
CA ASN A 439 4.36 -17.10 -26.33
C ASN A 439 3.22 -16.90 -25.32
N ILE A 440 3.32 -17.52 -24.14
CA ILE A 440 2.37 -17.31 -23.03
C ILE A 440 2.33 -15.83 -22.63
N ILE A 441 3.50 -15.20 -22.47
CA ILE A 441 3.57 -13.77 -22.12
C ILE A 441 3.03 -12.89 -23.26
N LYS A 442 3.37 -13.18 -24.52
CA LYS A 442 2.81 -12.45 -25.67
C LYS A 442 1.29 -12.45 -25.65
N ARG A 443 0.66 -13.59 -25.34
CA ARG A 443 -0.81 -13.69 -25.24
C ARG A 443 -1.35 -12.97 -24.01
N ALA A 444 -0.70 -13.11 -22.86
CA ALA A 444 -1.16 -12.53 -21.60
C ALA A 444 -1.15 -10.99 -21.62
N LEU A 445 -0.18 -10.37 -22.30
CA LEU A 445 -0.06 -8.91 -22.40
C LEU A 445 -1.22 -8.23 -23.14
N GLU A 446 -2.02 -8.98 -23.90
CA GLU A 446 -3.25 -8.45 -24.52
C GLU A 446 -4.41 -8.31 -23.52
N GLU A 447 -4.39 -9.08 -22.43
CA GLU A 447 -5.57 -9.24 -21.57
C GLU A 447 -5.96 -7.97 -20.81
N PRO A 448 -5.05 -7.09 -20.35
CA PRO A 448 -5.43 -5.81 -19.74
C PRO A 448 -6.29 -4.94 -20.67
N LEU A 449 -5.82 -4.67 -21.91
CA LEU A 449 -6.61 -3.93 -22.89
C LEU A 449 -7.89 -4.68 -23.23
N ARG A 450 -7.82 -6.00 -23.40
CA ARG A 450 -9.00 -6.84 -23.69
C ARG A 450 -10.10 -6.66 -22.66
N GLN A 451 -9.74 -6.71 -21.37
CA GLN A 451 -10.69 -6.62 -20.27
C GLN A 451 -11.25 -5.21 -20.13
N ILE A 452 -10.43 -4.17 -20.30
CA ILE A 452 -10.89 -2.77 -20.32
C ILE A 452 -11.95 -2.57 -21.41
N VAL A 453 -11.68 -3.05 -22.62
CA VAL A 453 -12.62 -2.94 -23.76
C VAL A 453 -13.89 -3.77 -23.53
N THR A 454 -13.74 -4.97 -22.95
CA THR A 454 -14.88 -5.84 -22.62
C THR A 454 -15.78 -5.20 -21.56
N ASN A 455 -15.20 -4.61 -20.51
CA ASN A 455 -15.96 -3.89 -19.49
C ASN A 455 -16.65 -2.65 -20.07
N ALA A 456 -16.05 -2.01 -21.08
CA ALA A 456 -16.66 -0.91 -21.83
C ALA A 456 -17.77 -1.34 -22.80
N GLY A 457 -18.01 -2.65 -22.97
CA GLY A 457 -19.06 -3.20 -23.84
C GLY A 457 -18.71 -3.23 -25.33
N ALA A 458 -17.43 -3.15 -25.68
CA ALA A 458 -16.96 -3.14 -27.06
C ALA A 458 -16.22 -4.44 -27.45
N GLU A 459 -16.04 -4.68 -28.74
CA GLU A 459 -15.41 -5.88 -29.29
C GLU A 459 -13.87 -5.83 -29.16
N ALA A 460 -13.37 -6.49 -28.13
CA ALA A 460 -11.97 -6.40 -27.73
C ALA A 460 -10.96 -6.83 -28.80
N SER A 461 -11.25 -7.87 -29.57
CA SER A 461 -10.32 -8.35 -30.61
C SER A 461 -10.14 -7.30 -31.72
N VAL A 462 -11.19 -6.57 -32.10
CA VAL A 462 -11.11 -5.51 -33.11
C VAL A 462 -10.28 -4.34 -32.61
N VAL A 463 -10.45 -3.96 -31.35
CA VAL A 463 -9.70 -2.84 -30.76
C VAL A 463 -8.22 -3.18 -30.61
N ILE A 464 -7.88 -4.39 -30.14
CA ILE A 464 -6.49 -4.82 -29.97
C ILE A 464 -5.73 -4.80 -31.29
N GLU A 465 -6.32 -5.32 -32.38
CA GLU A 465 -5.66 -5.28 -33.69
C GLU A 465 -5.45 -3.84 -34.18
N LYS A 466 -6.45 -2.97 -34.02
CA LYS A 466 -6.29 -1.55 -34.40
C LYS A 466 -5.20 -0.83 -33.60
N VAL A 467 -5.10 -1.10 -32.30
CA VAL A 467 -4.03 -0.53 -31.46
C VAL A 467 -2.67 -1.06 -31.91
N ARG A 468 -2.56 -2.37 -32.21
CA ARG A 468 -1.33 -2.99 -32.71
C ARG A 468 -0.86 -2.44 -34.06
N GLU A 469 -1.78 -2.10 -34.96
CA GLU A 469 -1.48 -1.50 -36.26
C GLU A 469 -1.12 -0.01 -36.19
N SER A 470 -1.36 0.64 -35.04
CA SER A 470 -1.15 2.06 -34.86
C SER A 470 0.28 2.40 -34.38
N ALA A 471 0.64 3.68 -34.43
CA ALA A 471 1.89 4.15 -33.82
C ALA A 471 1.88 3.95 -32.30
N GLY A 472 3.03 3.71 -31.67
CA GLY A 472 3.10 3.23 -30.28
C GLY A 472 2.49 4.13 -29.18
N GLU A 473 2.12 5.38 -29.46
CA GLU A 473 1.39 6.21 -28.49
C GLU A 473 -0.12 6.22 -28.69
N ILE A 474 -0.61 5.60 -29.78
CA ILE A 474 -2.03 5.51 -30.08
C ILE A 474 -2.61 4.31 -29.35
N GLY A 475 -3.59 4.56 -28.49
CA GLY A 475 -4.32 3.55 -27.75
C GLY A 475 -5.82 3.79 -27.84
N TYR A 476 -6.58 3.06 -27.03
CA TYR A 476 -8.04 3.13 -27.03
C TYR A 476 -8.55 3.81 -25.74
N ASP A 477 -9.23 4.95 -25.92
CA ASP A 477 -9.99 5.60 -24.86
C ASP A 477 -11.32 4.87 -24.68
N ALA A 478 -11.40 4.04 -23.64
CA ALA A 478 -12.57 3.23 -23.34
C ALA A 478 -13.76 4.04 -22.80
N LEU A 479 -13.53 5.25 -22.30
CA LEU A 479 -14.60 6.13 -21.84
C LEU A 479 -15.36 6.69 -23.05
N HIS A 480 -14.62 7.19 -24.05
CA HIS A 480 -15.17 7.87 -25.23
C HIS A 480 -15.26 7.00 -26.50
N ASP A 481 -14.81 5.75 -26.46
CA ASP A 481 -14.84 4.79 -27.58
C ASP A 481 -14.10 5.30 -28.83
N LYS A 482 -12.84 5.73 -28.66
CA LYS A 482 -12.01 6.30 -29.73
C LYS A 482 -10.55 5.89 -29.63
N LEU A 483 -9.87 5.78 -30.77
CA LEU A 483 -8.42 5.71 -30.80
C LEU A 483 -7.83 7.11 -30.68
N VAL A 484 -6.94 7.29 -29.71
CA VAL A 484 -6.34 8.59 -29.38
C VAL A 484 -4.86 8.42 -29.06
N ASN A 485 -4.10 9.50 -29.15
CA ASN A 485 -2.77 9.52 -28.55
C ASN A 485 -2.94 9.58 -27.03
N MET A 486 -2.55 8.52 -26.34
CA MET A 486 -2.81 8.31 -24.91
C MET A 486 -2.15 9.40 -24.06
N ASN A 487 -0.91 9.78 -24.40
CA ASN A 487 -0.20 10.85 -23.69
C ASN A 487 -0.89 12.21 -23.85
N LYS A 488 -1.34 12.55 -25.06
CA LYS A 488 -2.04 13.81 -25.34
C LYS A 488 -3.45 13.84 -24.73
N ALA A 489 -4.14 12.70 -24.73
CA ALA A 489 -5.43 12.53 -24.08
C ALA A 489 -5.31 12.49 -22.55
N GLY A 490 -4.09 12.40 -22.02
CA GLY A 490 -3.87 12.31 -20.58
C GLY A 490 -4.32 10.99 -20.00
N ILE A 491 -4.26 9.90 -20.76
CA ILE A 491 -4.53 8.52 -20.31
C ILE A 491 -3.17 7.83 -20.16
N VAL A 492 -2.57 7.98 -18.98
CA VAL A 492 -1.22 7.55 -18.66
C VAL A 492 -1.20 6.72 -17.38
N ASP A 493 -0.37 5.69 -17.35
CA ASP A 493 -0.19 4.85 -16.15
C ASP A 493 1.24 5.05 -15.61
N PRO A 494 1.45 4.99 -14.27
CA PRO A 494 2.79 5.02 -13.71
C PRO A 494 3.64 3.83 -14.18
N THR A 495 4.85 4.09 -14.67
CA THR A 495 5.76 3.05 -15.17
C THR A 495 6.02 1.97 -14.12
N LYS A 496 6.19 2.39 -12.86
CA LYS A 496 6.39 1.50 -11.69
C LYS A 496 5.19 0.56 -11.47
N VAL A 497 3.96 1.03 -11.66
CA VAL A 497 2.73 0.23 -11.53
C VAL A 497 2.69 -0.84 -12.61
N VAL A 498 2.83 -0.44 -13.88
CA VAL A 498 2.74 -1.32 -15.05
C VAL A 498 3.79 -2.45 -15.00
N ARG A 499 5.05 -2.11 -14.68
CA ARG A 499 6.10 -3.14 -14.57
C ARG A 499 5.87 -4.05 -13.36
N SER A 500 5.47 -3.50 -12.22
CA SER A 500 5.30 -4.27 -10.97
C SER A 500 4.16 -5.27 -11.11
N ALA A 501 3.05 -4.86 -11.72
CA ALA A 501 1.92 -5.75 -12.01
C ALA A 501 2.34 -6.97 -12.84
N LEU A 502 3.10 -6.76 -13.93
CA LEU A 502 3.59 -7.84 -14.79
C LEU A 502 4.60 -8.75 -14.05
N GLN A 503 5.56 -8.16 -13.34
CA GLN A 503 6.61 -8.90 -12.64
C GLN A 503 6.03 -9.78 -11.53
N ASN A 504 5.12 -9.23 -10.71
CA ASN A 504 4.46 -9.97 -9.63
C ASN A 504 3.56 -11.08 -10.18
N ALA A 505 2.76 -10.79 -11.21
CA ALA A 505 1.92 -11.77 -11.88
C ALA A 505 2.73 -12.93 -12.44
N ALA A 506 3.82 -12.64 -13.15
CA ALA A 506 4.69 -13.66 -13.73
C ALA A 506 5.42 -14.48 -12.67
N SER A 507 5.86 -13.86 -11.57
CA SER A 507 6.55 -14.53 -10.46
C SER A 507 5.69 -15.65 -9.85
N VAL A 508 4.46 -15.31 -9.46
CA VAL A 508 3.53 -16.27 -8.86
C VAL A 508 3.09 -17.31 -9.90
N SER A 509 2.77 -16.89 -11.12
CA SER A 509 2.35 -17.81 -12.18
C SER A 509 3.43 -18.83 -12.53
N ALA A 510 4.68 -18.41 -12.64
CA ALA A 510 5.79 -19.31 -12.91
C ALA A 510 5.98 -20.36 -11.80
N THR A 511 5.77 -19.98 -10.55
CA THR A 511 5.82 -20.90 -9.40
C THR A 511 4.63 -21.86 -9.42
N PHE A 512 3.43 -21.34 -9.69
CA PHE A 512 2.21 -22.11 -9.83
C PHE A 512 2.36 -23.22 -10.89
N LEU A 513 2.86 -22.88 -12.08
CA LEU A 513 3.00 -23.82 -13.20
C LEU A 513 3.95 -24.98 -12.88
N THR A 514 4.93 -24.77 -11.99
CA THR A 514 5.87 -25.80 -11.56
C THR A 514 5.33 -26.72 -10.45
N THR A 515 4.06 -26.57 -10.06
CA THR A 515 3.44 -27.36 -8.99
C THR A 515 2.98 -28.73 -9.49
N GLU A 516 3.47 -29.79 -8.86
CA GLU A 516 3.06 -31.18 -9.10
C GLU A 516 2.20 -31.79 -7.98
N VAL A 517 2.27 -31.25 -6.76
CA VAL A 517 1.53 -31.79 -5.62
C VAL A 517 0.98 -30.64 -4.78
N ALA A 518 -0.29 -30.75 -4.37
CA ALA A 518 -0.91 -29.87 -3.40
C ALA A 518 -1.30 -30.68 -2.16
N VAL A 519 -0.98 -30.14 -0.97
CA VAL A 519 -1.25 -30.80 0.32
C VAL A 519 -2.08 -29.87 1.18
N ALA A 520 -3.32 -30.27 1.45
CA ALA A 520 -4.27 -29.49 2.25
C ALA A 520 -4.61 -30.22 3.56
N ASP A 521 -5.07 -29.48 4.56
CA ASP A 521 -5.72 -30.10 5.72
C ASP A 521 -7.06 -30.72 5.31
N ILE A 522 -7.39 -31.88 5.89
CA ILE A 522 -8.73 -32.44 5.78
C ILE A 522 -9.67 -31.57 6.63
N PRO A 523 -10.72 -30.97 6.06
CA PRO A 523 -11.67 -30.15 6.82
C PRO A 523 -12.27 -30.96 7.97
N GLU A 524 -12.26 -30.40 9.19
CA GLU A 524 -12.91 -31.02 10.33
C GLU A 524 -14.43 -31.01 10.12
N LYS A 525 -15.10 -32.16 10.29
CA LYS A 525 -16.55 -32.29 10.10
C LYS A 525 -17.39 -31.55 11.15
N ASN A 526 -16.76 -30.93 12.13
CA ASN A 526 -17.31 -29.97 13.08
C ASN A 526 -16.12 -29.18 13.61
N PRO A 527 -15.85 -27.95 13.14
CA PRO A 527 -14.86 -27.12 13.83
C PRO A 527 -15.37 -26.99 15.27
N ALA A 528 -14.60 -27.49 16.25
CA ALA A 528 -14.85 -27.11 17.63
C ALA A 528 -14.92 -25.58 17.63
N PRO A 529 -15.95 -24.94 18.21
CA PRO A 529 -16.01 -23.50 18.23
C PRO A 529 -14.67 -23.03 18.79
N MET A 530 -13.90 -22.30 17.96
CA MET A 530 -12.65 -21.67 18.39
C MET A 530 -13.03 -20.89 19.63
N GLY A 531 -12.63 -21.39 20.79
CA GLY A 531 -12.97 -20.80 22.06
C GLY A 531 -12.56 -19.34 21.99
N ALA A 532 -13.53 -18.44 22.12
CA ALA A 532 -13.23 -17.06 22.43
C ALA A 532 -12.24 -17.09 23.60
N PRO A 533 -11.04 -16.51 23.48
CA PRO A 533 -10.12 -16.46 24.60
C PRO A 533 -10.78 -15.61 25.69
N GLY A 534 -11.23 -16.26 26.77
CA GLY A 534 -11.66 -15.59 27.99
C GLY A 534 -13.18 -15.43 28.15
N MET A 535 -13.86 -16.54 28.45
CA MET A 535 -14.94 -16.52 29.44
C MET A 535 -14.58 -17.59 30.46
N GLY A 536 -13.92 -17.15 31.54
CA GLY A 536 -13.64 -18.00 32.69
C GLY A 536 -14.96 -18.50 33.26
N MET A 537 -15.08 -19.82 33.40
CA MET A 537 -16.07 -20.39 34.29
C MET A 537 -15.63 -20.13 35.72
N ASP A 538 -16.35 -19.23 36.37
CA ASP A 538 -16.48 -19.20 37.81
C ASP A 538 -17.18 -20.48 38.30
N GLY A 539 -16.52 -21.16 39.23
CA GLY A 539 -17.15 -21.90 40.33
C GLY A 539 -17.78 -23.26 40.03
N MET A 540 -17.20 -24.33 40.62
CA MET A 540 -17.84 -25.13 41.68
C MET A 540 -16.97 -26.36 42.04
N TYR A 541 -16.59 -26.38 43.32
CA TYR A 541 -15.99 -27.45 44.15
C TYR A 541 -14.56 -27.91 43.89
#